data_AF-A0A0G9M9Z6-F1
#
_entry.id   AF-A0A0G9M9Z6-F1
#
_cell.length_a   1.000
_cell.length_b   1.000
_cell.length_c   1.000
_cell.angle_alpha   90.00
_cell.angle_beta   90.00
_cell.angle_gamma   90.00
#
_symmetry.space_group_name_H-M   'P 1'
#
loop_
_entity.id
_entity.type
_entity.pdbx_description
1 polymer ?
#
loop_
_entity_poly.entity_id
_entity_poly.type
_entity_poly.pdbx_seq_one_letter_code
_entity_poly.pdbx_strand_id
1 'polypeptide(L)'
;MPSATESKPETRKVVSIVGPTASGKTGLGIAIAKALEAKGEQAEIVNADAYQMYKGMDIGTAKASPEEQAEVRHHLIDIIEPDDAMSVARFQEIARAKIAELQARGVRPILVGGSGLYARAAIDDISFPGTDPEVRKRLEEREKVEGAGALFDELKTKDPEAAARMDPHNPRRTIRALEVIEVTGRPYSASLPHYRYVIPTVQIGLDLPREELDRRIDIRTKQMLENGFVEEVERIRPRLGITAGKALGYQQVVDYLDGLCDLNDTFMSIAQKTKRLARKQMGWFGRDPRIHWLQALNPALLGNAMAIIEHADAGDYDAIDAQADAYTQHHLGDIA
;
A
#
# COMPACT_ATOMS: atom_id res chain seq x y z
N MET A 1 12.87 46.26 -17.07
CA MET A 1 13.42 45.00 -16.57
C MET A 1 12.95 44.79 -15.13
N PRO A 2 12.01 43.88 -14.88
CA PRO A 2 11.92 43.13 -13.63
C PRO A 2 12.62 41.78 -13.86
N SER A 3 13.76 41.57 -13.20
CA SER A 3 13.90 40.94 -11.87
C SER A 3 13.71 39.43 -11.96
N ALA A 4 14.82 38.75 -11.68
CA ALA A 4 15.01 37.32 -11.76
C ALA A 4 13.85 36.52 -11.17
N THR A 5 13.43 35.51 -11.91
CA THR A 5 12.73 34.34 -11.39
C THR A 5 13.56 33.77 -10.24
N GLU A 6 13.17 34.06 -9.00
CA GLU A 6 13.54 33.27 -7.84
C GLU A 6 13.06 31.84 -8.13
N SER A 7 14.00 30.96 -8.49
CA SER A 7 13.75 29.53 -8.56
C SER A 7 13.35 29.09 -7.15
N LYS A 8 12.08 28.73 -6.94
CA LYS A 8 11.70 27.92 -5.78
C LYS A 8 12.73 26.80 -5.65
N PRO A 9 13.30 26.53 -4.47
CA PRO A 9 14.11 25.33 -4.30
C PRO A 9 13.25 24.16 -4.76
N GLU A 10 13.70 23.43 -5.79
CA GLU A 10 12.97 22.28 -6.30
C GLU A 10 12.79 21.31 -5.13
N THR A 11 11.54 21.11 -4.73
CA THR A 11 11.22 20.17 -3.67
C THR A 11 11.66 18.79 -4.12
N ARG A 12 12.64 18.21 -3.40
CA ARG A 12 13.17 16.88 -3.70
C ARG A 12 12.04 15.86 -3.81
N LYS A 13 12.16 14.98 -4.80
CA LYS A 13 11.18 13.91 -5.04
C LYS A 13 11.13 12.96 -3.84
N VAL A 14 9.92 12.54 -3.47
CA VAL A 14 9.72 11.43 -2.53
C VAL A 14 10.33 10.17 -3.13
N VAL A 15 11.02 9.37 -2.31
CA VAL A 15 11.48 8.05 -2.73
C VAL A 15 10.47 7.03 -2.23
N SER A 16 9.76 6.34 -3.12
CA SER A 16 8.80 5.31 -2.75
C SER A 16 9.39 3.92 -2.99
N ILE A 17 9.48 3.11 -1.94
CA ILE A 17 10.01 1.75 -1.98
C ILE A 17 8.86 0.76 -1.80
N VAL A 18 8.61 0.00 -2.86
CA VAL A 18 7.51 -0.96 -2.95
C VAL A 18 8.02 -2.36 -3.25
N GLY A 19 7.14 -3.36 -3.16
CA GLY A 19 7.48 -4.77 -3.37
C GLY A 19 6.83 -5.70 -2.35
N PRO A 20 6.96 -7.02 -2.54
CA PRO A 20 6.25 -8.02 -1.77
C PRO A 20 6.76 -8.04 -0.32
N THR A 21 5.95 -8.56 0.60
CA THR A 21 6.43 -8.85 1.97
C THR A 21 7.69 -9.72 1.93
N ALA A 22 8.57 -9.59 2.92
CA ALA A 22 9.89 -10.24 3.00
C ALA A 22 10.92 -9.88 1.91
N SER A 23 10.68 -8.84 1.08
CA SER A 23 11.65 -8.40 0.07
C SER A 23 12.81 -7.52 0.59
N GLY A 24 12.75 -7.05 1.83
CA GLY A 24 13.80 -6.20 2.43
C GLY A 24 13.61 -4.69 2.24
N LYS A 25 12.39 -4.22 2.00
CA LYS A 25 12.08 -2.79 1.77
C LYS A 25 12.56 -1.87 2.90
N THR A 26 12.33 -2.25 4.17
CA THR A 26 12.76 -1.46 5.33
C THR A 26 14.27 -1.28 5.33
N GLY A 27 15.03 -2.37 5.16
CA GLY A 27 16.50 -2.31 5.08
C GLY A 27 17.00 -1.43 3.93
N LEU A 28 16.38 -1.49 2.76
CA LEU A 28 16.74 -0.59 1.66
C LEU A 28 16.41 0.88 1.98
N GLY A 29 15.26 1.16 2.60
CA GLY A 29 14.88 2.52 3.01
C GLY A 29 15.88 3.13 3.99
N ILE A 30 16.31 2.36 4.99
CA ILE A 30 17.34 2.77 5.95
C ILE A 30 18.68 3.01 5.25
N ALA A 31 19.09 2.11 4.36
CA ALA A 31 20.34 2.24 3.63
C ALA A 31 20.36 3.49 2.71
N ILE A 32 19.25 3.79 2.03
CA ILE A 32 19.10 5.01 1.22
C ILE A 32 19.15 6.26 2.10
N ALA A 33 18.45 6.29 3.24
CA ALA A 33 18.48 7.42 4.16
C ALA A 33 19.90 7.74 4.63
N LYS A 34 20.67 6.71 5.03
CA LYS A 34 22.08 6.86 5.43
C LYS A 34 22.98 7.32 4.28
N ALA A 35 22.75 6.82 3.07
CA ALA A 35 23.50 7.24 1.89
C ALA A 35 23.22 8.70 1.51
N LEU A 36 21.98 9.17 1.69
CA LEU A 36 21.60 10.58 1.52
C LEU A 36 22.22 11.45 2.63
N GLU A 37 22.19 11.00 3.88
CA GLU A 37 22.82 11.71 5.01
C GLU A 37 24.32 11.92 4.78
N ALA A 38 25.03 10.90 4.26
CA ALA A 38 26.44 11.00 3.88
C ALA A 38 26.69 12.02 2.76
N LYS A 39 25.67 12.38 1.97
CA LYS A 39 25.71 13.43 0.94
C LYS A 39 25.21 14.80 1.43
N GLY A 40 24.88 14.92 2.72
CA GLY A 40 24.37 16.15 3.33
C GLY A 40 22.85 16.35 3.18
N GLU A 41 22.10 15.31 2.77
CA GLU A 41 20.64 15.35 2.67
C GLU A 41 20.00 14.57 3.82
N GLN A 42 19.13 15.23 4.60
CA GLN A 42 18.36 14.54 5.63
C GLN A 42 17.20 13.77 4.98
N ALA A 43 16.95 12.55 5.45
CA ALA A 43 15.82 11.74 5.01
C ALA A 43 15.18 10.99 6.17
N GLU A 44 13.85 10.87 6.15
CA GLU A 44 13.08 10.17 7.17
C GLU A 44 12.07 9.23 6.49
N ILE A 45 11.75 8.10 7.12
CA ILE A 45 10.88 7.06 6.55
C ILE A 45 9.42 7.33 6.92
N VAL A 46 8.52 7.25 5.94
CA VAL A 46 7.07 7.29 6.13
C VAL A 46 6.51 5.90 5.83
N ASN A 47 5.90 5.25 6.83
CA ASN A 47 5.27 3.95 6.64
C ASN A 47 4.04 4.04 5.73
N ALA A 48 3.95 3.13 4.76
CA ALA A 48 2.81 2.93 3.87
C ALA A 48 2.24 1.50 3.95
N ASP A 49 2.52 0.77 5.02
CA ASP A 49 1.85 -0.48 5.35
C ASP A 49 0.63 -0.24 6.24
N ALA A 50 -0.51 -0.80 5.83
CA ALA A 50 -1.79 -0.62 6.50
C ALA A 50 -1.80 -1.13 7.95
N TYR A 51 -1.00 -2.15 8.27
CA TYR A 51 -1.06 -2.81 9.57
C TYR A 51 0.04 -2.35 10.54
N GLN A 52 1.16 -1.84 10.06
CA GLN A 52 2.23 -1.30 10.92
C GLN A 52 1.84 0.00 11.64
N MET A 53 0.72 0.62 11.27
CA MET A 53 0.17 1.77 11.99
C MET A 53 -0.41 1.40 13.37
N TYR A 54 -0.81 0.13 13.58
CA TYR A 54 -1.51 -0.32 14.78
C TYR A 54 -0.56 -0.59 15.95
N LYS A 55 -0.88 -0.01 17.11
CA LYS A 55 -0.14 -0.18 18.37
C LYS A 55 -0.17 -1.62 18.86
N GLY A 56 1.01 -2.15 19.21
CA GLY A 56 1.16 -3.50 19.77
C GLY A 56 0.90 -4.64 18.78
N MET A 57 0.77 -4.32 17.49
CA MET A 57 0.79 -5.27 16.36
C MET A 57 2.18 -5.24 15.72
N ASP A 58 3.17 -5.83 16.36
CA ASP A 58 4.59 -5.67 16.03
C ASP A 58 5.11 -6.88 15.26
N ILE A 59 4.98 -8.06 15.85
CA ILE A 59 5.49 -9.33 15.34
C ILE A 59 4.68 -9.76 14.12
N GLY A 60 3.35 -9.79 14.25
CA GLY A 60 2.43 -10.20 13.18
C GLY A 60 2.52 -9.39 11.90
N THR A 61 2.89 -8.11 12.03
CA THR A 61 3.01 -7.18 10.90
C THR A 61 4.46 -7.04 10.41
N ALA A 62 5.42 -7.66 11.12
CA ALA A 62 6.83 -7.32 11.18
C ALA A 62 7.09 -5.84 10.93
N LYS A 63 6.59 -5.07 11.88
CA LYS A 63 6.95 -3.67 12.08
C LYS A 63 8.47 -3.53 12.15
N ALA A 64 8.99 -2.41 11.68
CA ALA A 64 10.41 -2.09 11.84
C ALA A 64 10.80 -2.23 13.31
N SER A 65 11.90 -2.93 13.60
CA SER A 65 12.32 -3.18 14.98
C SER A 65 12.73 -1.87 15.67
N PRO A 66 12.80 -1.82 17.02
CA PRO A 66 13.32 -0.65 17.72
C PRO A 66 14.72 -0.23 17.26
N GLU A 67 15.57 -1.20 16.90
CA GLU A 67 16.91 -0.96 16.36
C GLU A 67 16.84 -0.31 14.98
N GLU A 68 16.01 -0.84 14.06
CA GLU A 68 15.79 -0.26 12.73
C GLU A 68 15.19 1.16 12.82
N GLN A 69 14.26 1.39 13.75
CA GLN A 69 13.67 2.70 14.01
C GLN A 69 14.64 3.70 14.66
N ALA A 70 15.65 3.21 15.38
CA ALA A 70 16.70 4.04 15.95
C ALA A 70 17.74 4.46 14.90
N GLU A 71 17.94 3.67 13.84
CA GLU A 71 18.84 4.01 12.75
C GLU A 71 18.33 5.18 11.90
N VAL A 72 17.01 5.25 11.66
CA VAL A 72 16.36 6.31 10.90
C VAL A 72 14.97 6.54 11.47
N ARG A 73 14.56 7.80 11.65
CA ARG A 73 13.22 8.11 12.15
C ARG A 73 12.14 7.59 11.19
N HIS A 74 11.22 6.80 11.73
CA HIS A 74 10.03 6.30 11.05
C HIS A 74 8.77 7.05 11.51
N HIS A 75 7.88 7.38 10.57
CA HIS A 75 6.58 8.00 10.82
C HIS A 75 5.45 7.05 10.47
N LEU A 76 4.26 7.32 11.02
CA LEU A 76 3.03 6.55 10.80
C LEU A 76 3.17 5.07 11.21
N ILE A 77 3.95 4.85 12.27
CA ILE A 77 4.01 3.59 13.01
C ILE A 77 3.39 3.88 14.37
N ASP A 78 2.59 2.95 14.90
CA ASP A 78 1.98 3.06 16.24
C ASP A 78 1.11 4.32 16.45
N ILE A 79 0.40 4.74 15.40
CA ILE A 79 -0.43 5.95 15.41
C ILE A 79 -1.93 5.68 15.64
N ILE A 80 -2.35 4.41 15.65
CA ILE A 80 -3.75 4.02 15.86
C ILE A 80 -3.87 2.88 16.87
N GLU A 81 -4.96 2.89 17.63
CA GLU A 81 -5.30 1.79 18.53
C GLU A 81 -5.85 0.58 17.74
N PRO A 82 -5.69 -0.66 18.25
CA PRO A 82 -6.14 -1.87 17.56
C PRO A 82 -7.66 -1.97 17.31
N ASP A 83 -8.47 -1.27 18.09
CA ASP A 83 -9.93 -1.19 17.97
C ASP A 83 -10.38 -0.12 16.98
N ASP A 84 -9.50 0.82 16.64
CA ASP A 84 -9.79 1.90 15.69
C ASP A 84 -9.79 1.43 14.23
N ALA A 85 -10.74 1.98 13.47
CA ALA A 85 -10.75 1.81 12.02
C ALA A 85 -9.75 2.76 11.34
N MET A 86 -8.94 2.22 10.44
CA MET A 86 -8.11 2.98 9.51
C MET A 86 -8.57 2.75 8.07
N SER A 87 -9.12 3.80 7.45
CA SER A 87 -9.44 3.79 6.03
C SER A 87 -8.25 4.30 5.21
N VAL A 88 -8.18 3.90 3.95
CA VAL A 88 -7.17 4.43 3.03
C VAL A 88 -7.31 5.94 2.78
N ALA A 89 -8.53 6.48 2.84
CA ALA A 89 -8.77 7.92 2.72
C ALA A 89 -8.15 8.68 3.90
N ARG A 90 -8.38 8.20 5.14
CA ARG A 90 -7.72 8.75 6.34
C ARG A 90 -6.21 8.62 6.25
N PHE A 91 -5.70 7.47 5.77
CA PHE A 91 -4.27 7.28 5.52
C PHE A 91 -3.71 8.30 4.52
N GLN A 92 -4.41 8.55 3.41
CA GLN A 92 -4.00 9.52 2.40
C GLN A 92 -3.80 10.91 3.02
N GLU A 93 -4.76 11.37 3.83
CA GLU A 93 -4.68 12.68 4.49
C GLU A 93 -3.45 12.78 5.40
N ILE A 94 -3.26 11.82 6.31
CA ILE A 94 -2.16 11.84 7.28
C ILE A 94 -0.79 11.64 6.61
N ALA A 95 -0.71 10.80 5.57
CA ALA A 95 0.53 10.54 4.85
C ALA A 95 0.97 11.77 4.06
N ARG A 96 0.04 12.41 3.34
CA ARG A 96 0.32 13.64 2.60
C ARG A 96 0.69 14.79 3.51
N ALA A 97 -0.01 14.95 4.64
CA ALA A 97 0.34 15.95 5.65
C ALA A 97 1.76 15.73 6.20
N LYS A 98 2.13 14.48 6.51
CA LYS A 98 3.47 14.15 7.00
C LYS A 98 4.55 14.38 5.92
N ILE A 99 4.29 13.99 4.67
CA ILE A 99 5.20 14.25 3.55
C ILE A 99 5.42 15.75 3.36
N ALA A 100 4.36 16.55 3.38
CA ALA A 100 4.45 18.01 3.25
C ALA A 100 5.22 18.65 4.41
N GLU A 101 4.99 18.20 5.65
CA GLU A 101 5.73 18.64 6.83
C GLU A 101 7.25 18.36 6.68
N LEU A 102 7.61 17.16 6.24
CA LEU A 102 9.01 16.77 6.03
C LEU A 102 9.67 17.62 4.95
N GLN A 103 9.01 17.77 3.80
CA GLN A 103 9.51 18.59 2.69
C GLN A 103 9.67 20.06 3.11
N ALA A 104 8.75 20.61 3.91
CA ALA A 104 8.85 21.97 4.44
C ALA A 104 10.06 22.16 5.38
N ARG A 105 10.53 21.09 6.04
CA ARG A 105 11.76 21.07 6.85
C ARG A 105 13.03 20.79 6.04
N GLY A 106 12.93 20.62 4.71
CA GLY A 106 14.05 20.19 3.87
C GLY A 106 14.46 18.73 4.08
N VAL A 107 13.60 17.91 4.71
CA VAL A 107 13.83 16.49 4.95
C VAL A 107 13.17 15.69 3.83
N ARG A 108 13.94 14.83 3.17
CA ARG A 108 13.47 13.99 2.07
C ARG A 108 12.62 12.83 2.59
N PRO A 109 11.34 12.71 2.20
CA PRO A 109 10.51 11.59 2.62
C PRO A 109 10.87 10.32 1.84
N ILE A 110 11.03 9.21 2.55
CA ILE A 110 11.14 7.86 1.98
C ILE A 110 9.89 7.07 2.35
N LEU A 111 8.99 6.87 1.40
CA LEU A 111 7.75 6.12 1.60
C LEU A 111 8.03 4.62 1.47
N VAL A 112 7.82 3.83 2.53
CA VAL A 112 8.12 2.38 2.53
C VAL A 112 6.87 1.57 2.85
N GLY A 113 6.50 0.61 2.01
CA GLY A 113 5.33 -0.23 2.31
C GLY A 113 5.05 -1.36 1.33
N GLY A 114 4.32 -2.38 1.78
CA GLY A 114 3.85 -3.49 0.94
C GLY A 114 2.42 -3.31 0.40
N SER A 115 1.69 -2.31 0.89
CA SER A 115 0.30 -2.09 0.52
C SER A 115 0.21 -1.15 -0.67
N GLY A 116 0.04 -1.72 -1.87
CA GLY A 116 0.04 -0.94 -3.10
C GLY A 116 -0.95 0.22 -3.11
N LEU A 117 -2.20 -0.04 -2.73
CA LEU A 117 -3.23 1.00 -2.68
C LEU A 117 -2.85 2.14 -1.72
N TYR A 118 -2.19 1.84 -0.59
CA TYR A 118 -1.73 2.85 0.37
C TYR A 118 -0.57 3.64 -0.20
N ALA A 119 0.45 2.98 -0.77
CA ALA A 119 1.56 3.66 -1.42
C ALA A 119 1.06 4.64 -2.49
N ARG A 120 0.15 4.21 -3.37
CA ARG A 120 -0.47 5.09 -4.35
C ARG A 120 -1.34 6.17 -3.74
N ALA A 121 -2.14 5.87 -2.70
CA ALA A 121 -2.96 6.88 -2.04
C ALA A 121 -2.13 8.06 -1.52
N ALA A 122 -0.92 7.79 -1.02
CA ALA A 122 0.00 8.82 -0.56
C ALA A 122 0.50 9.75 -1.69
N ILE A 123 0.83 9.20 -2.87
CA ILE A 123 1.60 9.94 -3.91
C ILE A 123 0.81 10.28 -5.18
N ASP A 124 -0.24 9.52 -5.51
CA ASP A 124 -1.01 9.65 -6.75
C ASP A 124 -2.31 10.41 -6.59
N ASP A 125 -2.81 10.96 -7.69
CA ASP A 125 -4.13 11.57 -7.82
C ASP A 125 -5.26 10.53 -7.70
N ILE A 126 -5.46 10.03 -6.48
CA ILE A 126 -6.53 9.10 -6.15
C ILE A 126 -7.57 9.84 -5.29
N SER A 127 -8.82 9.78 -5.76
CA SER A 127 -9.96 10.18 -4.95
C SER A 127 -10.59 8.97 -4.28
N PHE A 128 -10.99 9.15 -3.02
CA PHE A 128 -11.78 8.17 -2.29
C PHE A 128 -13.14 8.81 -1.99
N PRO A 129 -14.13 8.65 -2.90
CA PRO A 129 -15.46 9.20 -2.68
C PRO A 129 -16.04 8.71 -1.35
N GLY A 130 -16.82 9.56 -0.69
CA GLY A 130 -17.52 9.20 0.54
C GLY A 130 -18.36 7.92 0.40
N THR A 131 -18.73 7.37 1.54
CA THR A 131 -19.73 6.30 1.65
C THR A 131 -20.95 6.85 2.37
N ASP A 132 -22.13 6.48 1.91
CA ASP A 132 -23.38 6.80 2.59
C ASP A 132 -24.03 5.48 3.02
N PRO A 133 -24.08 5.18 4.34
CA PRO A 133 -24.63 3.93 4.85
C PRO A 133 -26.08 3.67 4.42
N GLU A 134 -26.91 4.72 4.32
CA GLU A 134 -28.32 4.58 3.93
C GLU A 134 -28.45 4.28 2.44
N VAL A 135 -27.65 4.95 1.61
CA VAL A 135 -27.56 4.65 0.16
C VAL A 135 -27.08 3.22 -0.05
N ARG A 136 -26.01 2.80 0.64
CA ARG A 136 -25.48 1.44 0.54
C ARG A 136 -26.52 0.41 0.97
N LYS A 137 -27.16 0.60 2.12
CA LYS A 137 -28.18 -0.32 2.63
C LYS A 137 -29.34 -0.47 1.65
N ARG A 138 -29.83 0.64 1.08
CA ARG A 138 -30.89 0.61 0.07
C ARG A 138 -30.45 -0.14 -1.19
N LEU A 139 -29.22 0.06 -1.68
CA LEU A 139 -28.70 -0.66 -2.84
C LEU A 139 -28.51 -2.16 -2.56
N GLU A 140 -28.07 -2.54 -1.36
CA GLU A 140 -27.98 -3.94 -0.91
C GLU A 140 -29.36 -4.60 -0.79
N GLU A 141 -30.38 -3.87 -0.33
CA GLU A 141 -31.76 -4.35 -0.30
C GLU A 141 -32.32 -4.54 -1.72
N ARG A 142 -32.06 -3.59 -2.62
CA ARG A 142 -32.41 -3.72 -4.04
C ARG A 142 -31.73 -4.91 -4.69
N GLU A 143 -30.46 -5.17 -4.40
CA GLU A 143 -29.73 -6.32 -4.93
C GLU A 143 -30.41 -7.64 -4.56
N LYS A 144 -30.92 -7.76 -3.33
CA LYS A 144 -31.63 -8.97 -2.88
C LYS A 144 -32.98 -9.18 -3.56
N VAL A 145 -33.65 -8.10 -3.97
CA VAL A 145 -35.01 -8.14 -4.55
C VAL A 145 -34.97 -8.21 -6.09
N GLU A 146 -34.15 -7.37 -6.71
CA GLU A 146 -34.04 -7.19 -8.16
C GLU A 146 -32.94 -8.08 -8.78
N GLY A 147 -31.96 -8.51 -7.98
CA GLY A 147 -30.79 -9.27 -8.41
C GLY A 147 -29.61 -8.40 -8.87
N ALA A 148 -28.40 -8.96 -8.77
CA ALA A 148 -27.15 -8.29 -9.15
C ALA A 148 -27.13 -7.81 -10.62
N GLY A 149 -27.76 -8.56 -11.53
CA GLY A 149 -27.82 -8.23 -12.96
C GLY A 149 -28.58 -6.93 -13.23
N ALA A 150 -29.71 -6.71 -12.55
CA ALA A 150 -30.52 -5.50 -12.72
C ALA A 150 -29.74 -4.23 -12.31
N LEU A 151 -29.03 -4.29 -11.18
CA LEU A 151 -28.14 -3.21 -10.75
C LEU A 151 -26.98 -2.99 -11.72
N PHE A 152 -26.46 -4.05 -12.34
CA PHE A 152 -25.39 -3.91 -13.33
C PHE A 152 -25.89 -3.27 -14.63
N ASP A 153 -27.11 -3.55 -15.06
CA ASP A 153 -27.72 -2.88 -16.22
C ASP A 153 -28.05 -1.41 -15.93
N GLU A 154 -28.44 -1.07 -14.69
CA GLU A 154 -28.52 0.32 -14.23
C GLU A 154 -27.14 0.99 -14.32
N LEU A 155 -26.09 0.32 -13.86
CA LEU A 155 -24.72 0.83 -13.95
C LEU A 155 -24.30 1.05 -15.41
N LYS A 156 -24.57 0.11 -16.33
CA LYS A 156 -24.28 0.30 -17.77
C LYS A 156 -24.93 1.54 -18.34
N THR A 157 -26.12 1.89 -17.87
CA THR A 157 -26.85 3.07 -18.33
C THR A 157 -26.24 4.35 -17.78
N LYS A 158 -25.86 4.35 -16.49
CA LYS A 158 -25.30 5.53 -15.81
C LYS A 158 -23.81 5.77 -16.13
N ASP A 159 -23.07 4.69 -16.34
CA ASP A 159 -21.62 4.69 -16.54
C ASP A 159 -21.16 3.48 -17.39
N PRO A 160 -21.28 3.59 -18.72
CA PRO A 160 -20.87 2.53 -19.63
C PRO A 160 -19.38 2.18 -19.54
N GLU A 161 -18.53 3.17 -19.24
CA GLU A 161 -17.08 2.98 -19.17
C GLU A 161 -16.69 2.14 -17.95
N ALA A 162 -17.26 2.44 -16.77
CA ALA A 162 -17.06 1.61 -15.59
C ALA A 162 -17.60 0.19 -15.81
N ALA A 163 -18.82 0.06 -16.36
CA ALA A 163 -19.43 -1.24 -16.60
C ALA A 163 -18.60 -2.12 -17.54
N ALA A 164 -17.96 -1.54 -18.57
CA ALA A 164 -17.09 -2.28 -19.49
C ALA A 164 -15.84 -2.90 -18.82
N ARG A 165 -15.42 -2.38 -17.66
CA ARG A 165 -14.22 -2.83 -16.92
C ARG A 165 -14.56 -3.61 -15.65
N MET A 166 -15.83 -3.89 -15.39
CA MET A 166 -16.31 -4.53 -14.17
C MET A 166 -16.92 -5.89 -14.45
N ASP A 167 -16.73 -6.84 -13.53
CA ASP A 167 -17.40 -8.13 -13.58
C ASP A 167 -18.89 -7.96 -13.24
N PRO A 168 -19.81 -8.30 -14.17
CA PRO A 168 -21.26 -8.22 -13.93
C PRO A 168 -21.75 -9.05 -12.75
N HIS A 169 -21.02 -10.09 -12.35
CA HIS A 169 -21.40 -11.00 -11.26
C HIS A 169 -20.83 -10.56 -9.90
N ASN A 170 -20.24 -9.37 -9.80
CA ASN A 170 -19.69 -8.84 -8.55
C ASN A 170 -20.61 -7.76 -7.95
N PRO A 171 -21.67 -8.14 -7.20
CA PRO A 171 -22.65 -7.20 -6.68
C PRO A 171 -22.02 -6.14 -5.78
N ARG A 172 -20.98 -6.48 -5.02
CA ARG A 172 -20.27 -5.54 -4.14
C ARG A 172 -19.63 -4.39 -4.93
N ARG A 173 -19.03 -4.69 -6.09
CA ARG A 173 -18.44 -3.68 -6.96
C ARG A 173 -19.51 -2.82 -7.64
N THR A 174 -20.59 -3.42 -8.11
CA THR A 174 -21.73 -2.70 -8.72
C THR A 174 -22.40 -1.75 -7.73
N ILE A 175 -22.71 -2.24 -6.52
CA ILE A 175 -23.28 -1.43 -5.43
C ILE A 175 -22.35 -0.25 -5.12
N ARG A 176 -21.03 -0.48 -5.04
CA ARG A 176 -20.08 0.62 -4.79
C ARG A 176 -20.08 1.65 -5.92
N ALA A 177 -20.11 1.22 -7.17
CA ALA A 177 -20.14 2.16 -8.30
C ALA A 177 -21.41 3.01 -8.29
N LEU A 178 -22.58 2.39 -8.08
CA LEU A 178 -23.86 3.09 -7.97
C LEU A 178 -23.91 4.02 -6.75
N GLU A 179 -23.39 3.60 -5.60
CA GLU A 179 -23.26 4.44 -4.39
C GLU A 179 -22.43 5.68 -4.69
N VAL A 180 -21.28 5.52 -5.35
CA VAL A 180 -20.43 6.67 -5.72
C VAL A 180 -21.16 7.61 -6.67
N ILE A 181 -21.85 7.09 -7.68
CA ILE A 181 -22.60 7.91 -8.63
C ILE A 181 -23.68 8.71 -7.92
N GLU A 182 -24.39 8.09 -6.99
CA GLU A 182 -25.45 8.76 -6.25
C GLU A 182 -24.92 9.81 -5.27
N VAL A 183 -23.87 9.50 -4.51
CA VAL A 183 -23.28 10.41 -3.52
C VAL A 183 -22.57 11.59 -4.17
N THR A 184 -21.89 11.37 -5.30
CA THR A 184 -21.05 12.41 -5.94
C THR A 184 -21.73 13.12 -7.10
N GLY A 185 -22.78 12.53 -7.67
CA GLY A 185 -23.41 12.99 -8.91
C GLY A 185 -22.54 12.82 -10.16
N ARG A 186 -21.40 12.12 -10.07
CA ARG A 186 -20.45 11.90 -11.18
C ARG A 186 -20.35 10.40 -11.52
N PRO A 187 -20.01 10.05 -12.77
CA PRO A 187 -19.70 8.66 -13.14
C PRO A 187 -18.63 8.06 -12.21
N TYR A 188 -18.75 6.77 -11.90
CA TYR A 188 -17.72 6.03 -11.17
C TYR A 188 -16.39 6.03 -11.94
N SER A 189 -16.45 5.97 -13.27
CA SER A 189 -15.30 6.02 -14.18
C SER A 189 -14.47 7.29 -14.02
N ALA A 190 -15.12 8.42 -13.71
CA ALA A 190 -14.45 9.70 -13.45
C ALA A 190 -13.62 9.70 -12.16
N SER A 191 -13.80 8.69 -11.30
CA SER A 191 -13.00 8.46 -10.09
C SER A 191 -11.98 7.32 -10.25
N LEU A 192 -11.85 6.75 -11.46
CA LEU A 192 -10.87 5.69 -11.68
C LEU A 192 -9.45 6.23 -11.49
N PRO A 193 -8.59 5.52 -10.71
CA PRO A 193 -7.29 6.06 -10.36
C PRO A 193 -6.33 6.07 -11.55
N HIS A 194 -5.92 7.26 -12.00
CA HIS A 194 -4.85 7.46 -12.98
C HIS A 194 -3.47 7.26 -12.35
N TYR A 195 -2.47 6.86 -13.14
CA TYR A 195 -1.06 6.80 -12.74
C TYR A 195 -0.43 8.20 -12.84
N ARG A 196 -0.95 9.14 -12.04
CA ARG A 196 -0.52 10.53 -12.02
C ARG A 196 -0.06 10.91 -10.62
N TYR A 197 1.18 11.34 -10.49
CA TYR A 197 1.70 11.88 -9.23
C TYR A 197 1.07 13.23 -8.90
N VAL A 198 0.61 13.40 -7.66
CA VAL A 198 0.33 14.72 -7.06
C VAL A 198 1.47 15.20 -6.17
N ILE A 199 2.37 14.28 -5.78
CA ILE A 199 3.63 14.58 -5.11
C ILE A 199 4.75 14.03 -5.99
N PRO A 200 5.70 14.85 -6.47
CA PRO A 200 6.84 14.38 -7.26
C PRO A 200 7.54 13.21 -6.56
N THR A 201 7.60 12.06 -7.22
CA THR A 201 8.02 10.79 -6.62
C THR A 201 8.86 9.98 -7.60
N VAL A 202 9.81 9.21 -7.09
CA VAL A 202 10.46 8.10 -7.80
C VAL A 202 10.09 6.80 -7.11
N GLN A 203 9.62 5.80 -7.87
CA GLN A 203 9.22 4.50 -7.34
C GLN A 203 10.29 3.44 -7.62
N ILE A 204 10.76 2.77 -6.58
CA ILE A 204 11.69 1.63 -6.65
C ILE A 204 10.97 0.39 -6.16
N GLY A 205 10.91 -0.64 -7.01
CA GLY A 205 10.31 -1.94 -6.70
C GLY A 205 11.38 -2.96 -6.38
N LEU A 206 11.23 -3.70 -5.28
CA LEU A 206 12.08 -4.85 -4.98
C LEU A 206 11.46 -6.14 -5.50
N ASP A 207 12.19 -6.84 -6.38
CA ASP A 207 11.84 -8.17 -6.87
C ASP A 207 12.77 -9.24 -6.30
N LEU A 208 12.23 -10.44 -6.10
CA LEU A 208 12.98 -11.64 -5.73
C LEU A 208 12.48 -12.86 -6.50
N PRO A 209 13.38 -13.81 -6.83
CA PRO A 209 12.97 -15.13 -7.28
C PRO A 209 11.96 -15.74 -6.31
N ARG A 210 10.92 -16.38 -6.88
CA ARG A 210 9.79 -16.94 -6.11
C ARG A 210 10.24 -17.90 -5.01
N GLU A 211 11.24 -18.74 -5.31
CA GLU A 211 11.78 -19.70 -4.35
C GLU A 211 12.42 -19.02 -3.14
N GLU A 212 13.17 -17.93 -3.36
CA GLU A 212 13.77 -17.17 -2.26
C GLU A 212 12.70 -16.42 -1.46
N LEU A 213 11.69 -15.87 -2.13
CA LEU A 213 10.57 -15.22 -1.47
C LEU A 213 9.81 -16.20 -0.56
N ASP A 214 9.49 -17.39 -1.07
CA ASP A 214 8.83 -18.44 -0.30
C ASP A 214 9.71 -18.90 0.87
N ARG A 215 11.02 -19.08 0.67
CA ARG A 215 11.99 -19.42 1.73
C ARG A 215 12.04 -18.36 2.83
N ARG A 216 12.11 -17.08 2.46
CA ARG A 216 12.14 -15.97 3.43
C ARG A 216 10.83 -15.84 4.20
N ILE A 217 9.71 -16.08 3.54
CA ILE A 217 8.40 -16.11 4.21
C ILE A 217 8.34 -17.25 5.24
N ASP A 218 8.84 -18.44 4.91
CA ASP A 218 8.86 -19.57 5.84
C ASP A 218 9.77 -19.28 7.06
N ILE A 219 10.97 -18.75 6.83
CA ILE A 219 11.89 -18.33 7.90
C ILE A 219 11.22 -17.29 8.80
N ARG A 220 10.64 -16.24 8.21
CA ARG A 220 9.98 -15.17 8.95
C ARG A 220 8.77 -15.67 9.73
N THR A 221 7.99 -16.58 9.16
CA THR A 221 6.83 -17.19 9.85
C THR A 221 7.28 -18.00 11.06
N LYS A 222 8.40 -18.73 10.94
CA LYS A 222 9.01 -19.42 12.08
C LYS A 222 9.50 -18.45 13.16
N GLN A 223 10.18 -17.38 12.76
CA GLN A 223 10.64 -16.32 13.67
C GLN A 223 9.48 -15.63 14.39
N MET A 224 8.32 -15.44 13.73
CA MET A 224 7.12 -14.92 14.38
C MET A 224 6.69 -15.81 15.54
N LEU A 225 6.67 -17.13 15.35
CA LEU A 225 6.36 -18.08 16.43
C LEU A 225 7.40 -17.97 17.56
N GLU A 226 8.68 -18.03 17.22
CA GLU A 226 9.79 -17.97 18.20
C GLU A 226 9.82 -16.66 19.00
N ASN A 227 9.40 -15.55 18.38
CA ASN A 227 9.40 -14.23 19.01
C ASN A 227 8.13 -13.93 19.81
N GLY A 228 7.19 -14.88 19.88
CA GLY A 228 5.99 -14.76 20.70
C GLY A 228 4.79 -14.11 19.99
N PHE A 229 4.56 -14.43 18.72
CA PHE A 229 3.40 -13.92 17.98
C PHE A 229 2.06 -14.38 18.61
N VAL A 230 2.02 -15.56 19.22
CA VAL A 230 0.81 -16.05 19.89
C VAL A 230 0.45 -15.18 21.08
N GLU A 231 1.45 -14.82 21.88
CA GLU A 231 1.35 -13.98 23.06
C GLU A 231 0.99 -12.53 22.69
N GLU A 232 1.50 -12.03 21.56
CA GLU A 232 1.07 -10.76 20.99
C GLU A 232 -0.44 -10.77 20.67
N VAL A 233 -0.90 -11.81 19.97
CA VAL A 233 -2.32 -11.91 19.59
C VAL A 233 -3.20 -12.08 20.83
N GLU A 234 -2.81 -12.93 21.78
CA GLU A 234 -3.54 -13.10 23.04
C GLU A 234 -3.71 -11.78 23.79
N ARG A 235 -2.63 -10.99 23.90
CA ARG A 235 -2.63 -9.67 24.55
C ARG A 235 -3.53 -8.66 23.85
N ILE A 236 -3.54 -8.65 22.51
CA ILE A 236 -4.26 -7.62 21.74
C ILE A 236 -5.70 -8.00 21.43
N ARG A 237 -6.03 -9.30 21.43
CA ARG A 237 -7.33 -9.85 21.08
C ARG A 237 -8.52 -9.13 21.72
N PRO A 238 -8.52 -8.74 23.01
CA PRO A 238 -9.65 -8.02 23.62
C PRO A 238 -9.95 -6.66 22.98
N ARG A 239 -8.97 -6.06 22.30
CA ARG A 239 -9.07 -4.76 21.63
C ARG A 239 -8.95 -4.89 20.11
N LEU A 240 -8.93 -6.10 19.55
CA LEU A 240 -8.69 -6.30 18.13
C LEU A 240 -9.96 -5.95 17.32
N GLY A 241 -9.97 -4.76 16.73
CA GLY A 241 -11.07 -4.26 15.92
C GLY A 241 -11.18 -4.95 14.57
N ILE A 242 -12.26 -4.67 13.84
CA ILE A 242 -12.59 -5.31 12.55
C ILE A 242 -11.49 -5.12 11.50
N THR A 243 -10.85 -3.96 11.46
CA THR A 243 -9.81 -3.66 10.48
C THR A 243 -8.48 -4.30 10.87
N ALA A 244 -8.05 -4.14 12.12
CA ALA A 244 -6.85 -4.76 12.65
C ALA A 244 -6.88 -6.29 12.57
N GLY A 245 -8.02 -6.92 12.90
CA GLY A 245 -8.18 -8.37 12.84
C GLY A 245 -8.05 -9.00 11.44
N LYS A 246 -8.13 -8.19 10.38
CA LYS A 246 -7.89 -8.64 9.00
C LYS A 246 -6.40 -8.74 8.64
N ALA A 247 -5.52 -8.26 9.51
CA ALA A 247 -4.09 -8.47 9.36
C ALA A 247 -3.79 -9.97 9.24
N LEU A 248 -2.99 -10.31 8.24
CA LEU A 248 -2.67 -11.70 7.94
C LEU A 248 -1.96 -12.32 9.15
N GLY A 249 -2.47 -13.46 9.61
CA GLY A 249 -1.93 -14.16 10.78
C GLY A 249 -2.76 -13.98 12.03
N TYR A 250 -3.32 -12.79 12.27
CA TYR A 250 -4.06 -12.52 13.51
C TYR A 250 -5.29 -13.41 13.64
N GLN A 251 -6.13 -13.50 12.61
CA GLN A 251 -7.28 -14.41 12.66
C GLN A 251 -6.86 -15.88 12.81
N GLN A 252 -5.77 -16.31 12.17
CA GLN A 252 -5.30 -17.70 12.28
C GLN A 252 -4.92 -18.04 13.73
N VAL A 253 -4.22 -17.13 14.40
CA VAL A 253 -3.85 -17.31 15.81
C VAL A 253 -5.06 -17.19 16.73
N VAL A 254 -6.04 -16.34 16.42
CA VAL A 254 -7.32 -16.30 17.15
C VAL A 254 -8.04 -17.65 17.06
N ASP A 255 -8.13 -18.24 15.87
CA ASP A 255 -8.75 -19.55 15.67
C ASP A 255 -8.03 -20.66 16.47
N TYR A 256 -6.70 -20.58 16.55
CA TYR A 256 -5.88 -21.46 17.42
C TYR A 256 -6.20 -21.29 18.90
N LEU A 257 -6.25 -20.04 19.38
CA LEU A 257 -6.58 -19.73 20.79
C LEU A 257 -8.01 -20.17 21.16
N ASP A 258 -8.90 -20.28 20.18
CA ASP A 258 -10.26 -20.81 20.34
C ASP A 258 -10.35 -22.35 20.24
N GLY A 259 -9.22 -23.03 20.02
CA GLY A 259 -9.16 -24.49 19.89
C GLY A 259 -9.72 -25.03 18.58
N LEU A 260 -9.86 -24.19 17.54
CA LEU A 260 -10.41 -24.58 16.24
C LEU A 260 -9.38 -25.25 15.32
N CYS A 261 -8.09 -25.01 15.57
CA CYS A 261 -6.96 -25.61 14.85
C CYS A 261 -5.75 -25.79 15.78
N ASP A 262 -4.80 -26.65 15.42
CA ASP A 262 -3.56 -26.78 16.16
C ASP A 262 -2.51 -25.73 15.74
N LEU A 263 -1.45 -25.61 16.54
CA LEU A 263 -0.41 -24.59 16.36
C LEU A 263 0.36 -24.77 15.04
N ASN A 264 0.65 -26.02 14.64
CA ASN A 264 1.41 -26.29 13.42
C ASN A 264 0.58 -25.94 12.19
N ASP A 265 -0.67 -26.38 12.15
CA ASP A 265 -1.62 -26.07 11.08
C ASP A 265 -1.84 -24.56 10.96
N THR A 266 -1.88 -23.86 12.10
CA THR A 266 -1.98 -22.40 12.16
C THR A 266 -0.83 -21.73 11.44
N PHE A 267 0.42 -22.04 11.81
CA PHE A 267 1.59 -21.39 11.20
C PHE A 267 1.85 -21.85 9.76
N MET A 268 1.47 -23.08 9.39
CA MET A 268 1.44 -23.52 7.99
C MET A 268 0.45 -22.68 7.17
N SER A 269 -0.74 -22.43 7.71
CA SER A 269 -1.76 -21.57 7.08
C SER A 269 -1.27 -20.14 6.92
N ILE A 270 -0.60 -19.58 7.95
CA ILE A 270 0.00 -18.24 7.89
C ILE A 270 1.04 -18.16 6.78
N ALA A 271 1.97 -19.11 6.70
CA ALA A 271 3.00 -19.13 5.66
C ALA A 271 2.37 -19.19 4.26
N GLN A 272 1.43 -20.11 4.03
CA GLN A 272 0.74 -20.26 2.75
C GLN A 272 -0.03 -19.00 2.34
N LYS A 273 -0.77 -18.38 3.27
CA LYS A 273 -1.51 -17.13 3.00
C LYS A 273 -0.54 -15.99 2.70
N THR A 274 0.60 -15.92 3.40
CA THR A 274 1.63 -14.90 3.17
C THR A 274 2.25 -15.04 1.78
N LYS A 275 2.54 -16.26 1.33
CA LYS A 275 3.00 -16.53 -0.05
C LYS A 275 1.98 -16.06 -1.09
N ARG A 276 0.68 -16.31 -0.86
CA ARG A 276 -0.41 -15.81 -1.73
C ARG A 276 -0.49 -14.28 -1.72
N LEU A 277 -0.34 -13.65 -0.56
CA LEU A 277 -0.31 -12.18 -0.44
C LEU A 277 0.85 -11.60 -1.23
N ALA A 278 2.05 -12.16 -1.09
CA ALA A 278 3.24 -11.70 -1.79
C ALA A 278 3.08 -11.76 -3.33
N ARG A 279 2.48 -12.85 -3.85
CA ARG A 279 2.15 -12.97 -5.28
C ARG A 279 1.13 -11.93 -5.74
N LYS A 280 0.10 -11.68 -4.94
CA LYS A 280 -0.91 -10.63 -5.22
C LYS A 280 -0.28 -9.23 -5.22
N GLN A 281 0.63 -8.95 -4.29
CA GLN A 281 1.38 -7.70 -4.25
C GLN A 281 2.19 -7.51 -5.53
N MET A 282 2.94 -8.53 -5.97
CA MET A 282 3.69 -8.46 -7.23
C MET A 282 2.79 -8.19 -8.43
N GLY A 283 1.67 -8.91 -8.57
CA GLY A 283 0.72 -8.68 -9.66
C GLY A 283 0.00 -7.33 -9.59
N TRP A 284 -0.06 -6.71 -8.40
CA TRP A 284 -0.60 -5.36 -8.23
C TRP A 284 0.43 -4.31 -8.64
N PHE A 285 1.66 -4.41 -8.14
CA PHE A 285 2.74 -3.47 -8.43
C PHE A 285 3.17 -3.54 -9.90
N GLY A 286 3.20 -4.73 -10.52
CA GLY A 286 3.59 -4.89 -11.93
C GLY A 286 2.68 -4.19 -12.95
N ARG A 287 1.58 -3.57 -12.52
CA ARG A 287 0.68 -2.76 -13.36
C ARG A 287 1.13 -1.31 -13.50
N ASP A 288 1.99 -0.84 -12.59
CA ASP A 288 2.48 0.53 -12.58
C ASP A 288 3.80 0.61 -13.37
N PRO A 289 3.81 1.20 -14.58
CA PRO A 289 5.01 1.24 -15.42
C PRO A 289 6.08 2.20 -14.89
N ARG A 290 5.76 3.03 -13.89
CA ARG A 290 6.68 4.01 -13.28
C ARG A 290 7.62 3.38 -12.24
N ILE A 291 7.42 2.09 -11.91
CA ILE A 291 8.25 1.39 -10.92
C ILE A 291 9.55 0.91 -11.56
N HIS A 292 10.67 1.39 -11.02
CA HIS A 292 12.01 0.88 -11.34
C HIS A 292 12.30 -0.38 -10.54
N TRP A 293 12.23 -1.54 -11.19
CA TRP A 293 12.43 -2.82 -10.53
C TRP A 293 13.92 -3.15 -10.34
N LEU A 294 14.29 -3.47 -9.10
CA LEU A 294 15.61 -3.92 -8.70
C LEU A 294 15.53 -5.32 -8.09
N GLN A 295 16.51 -6.15 -8.43
CA GLN A 295 16.67 -7.47 -7.84
C GLN A 295 17.22 -7.30 -6.41
N ALA A 296 16.46 -7.74 -5.39
CA ALA A 296 16.75 -7.43 -3.99
C ALA A 296 17.99 -8.14 -3.39
N LEU A 297 18.55 -9.13 -4.09
CA LEU A 297 19.80 -9.81 -3.69
C LEU A 297 21.03 -9.25 -4.42
N ASN A 298 20.87 -8.23 -5.25
CA ASN A 298 21.96 -7.69 -6.03
C ASN A 298 22.96 -7.03 -5.06
N PRO A 299 24.25 -7.43 -5.07
CA PRO A 299 25.26 -6.82 -4.19
C PRO A 299 25.38 -5.29 -4.37
N ALA A 300 25.04 -4.78 -5.55
CA ALA A 300 25.02 -3.35 -5.87
C ALA A 300 23.64 -2.69 -5.67
N LEU A 301 22.71 -3.32 -4.94
CA LEU A 301 21.33 -2.84 -4.77
C LEU A 301 21.26 -1.36 -4.35
N LEU A 302 22.01 -0.97 -3.32
CA LEU A 302 22.04 0.42 -2.85
C LEU A 302 22.58 1.37 -3.93
N GLY A 303 23.66 1.01 -4.61
CA GLY A 303 24.24 1.83 -5.68
C GLY A 303 23.26 2.05 -6.83
N ASN A 304 22.57 0.97 -7.25
CA ASN A 304 21.56 1.05 -8.31
C ASN A 304 20.34 1.89 -7.89
N ALA A 305 19.89 1.75 -6.63
CA ALA A 305 18.80 2.56 -6.10
C ALA A 305 19.18 4.05 -6.04
N MET A 306 20.39 4.37 -5.58
CA MET A 306 20.89 5.75 -5.56
C MET A 306 21.04 6.34 -6.97
N ALA A 307 21.48 5.55 -7.96
CA ALA A 307 21.53 6.00 -9.35
C ALA A 307 20.14 6.34 -9.90
N ILE A 308 19.12 5.50 -9.63
CA ILE A 308 17.72 5.79 -10.00
C ILE A 308 17.25 7.10 -9.35
N ILE A 309 17.57 7.31 -8.07
CA ILE A 309 17.21 8.55 -7.36
C ILE A 309 17.87 9.77 -8.00
N GLU A 310 19.15 9.68 -8.36
CA GLU A 310 19.90 10.76 -9.02
C GLU A 310 19.32 11.11 -10.40
N HIS A 311 19.03 10.11 -11.22
CA HIS A 311 18.37 10.30 -12.52
C HIS A 311 16.97 10.91 -12.37
N ALA A 312 16.20 10.45 -11.36
CA ALA A 312 14.89 11.01 -11.10
C ALA A 312 14.98 12.48 -10.67
N ASP A 313 15.95 12.84 -9.82
CA ASP A 313 16.20 14.21 -9.40
C ASP A 313 16.68 15.10 -10.56
N ALA A 314 17.33 14.54 -11.57
CA ALA A 314 17.68 15.23 -12.81
C ALA A 314 16.50 15.41 -13.79
N GLY A 315 15.33 14.83 -13.49
CA GLY A 315 14.12 14.91 -14.31
C GLY A 315 14.06 13.88 -15.45
N ASP A 316 14.98 12.92 -15.50
CA ASP A 316 15.13 11.97 -16.62
C ASP A 316 13.88 11.09 -16.86
N TYR A 317 13.03 10.94 -15.84
CA TYR A 317 11.81 10.13 -15.90
C TYR A 317 10.52 10.94 -16.05
N ASP A 318 10.55 12.27 -15.98
CA ASP A 318 9.31 13.07 -15.92
C ASP A 318 8.43 12.93 -17.17
N ALA A 319 9.05 12.84 -18.35
CA ALA A 319 8.34 12.70 -19.61
C ALA A 319 7.63 11.33 -19.72
N ILE A 320 8.28 10.25 -19.26
CA ILE A 320 7.70 8.90 -19.32
C ILE A 320 6.64 8.70 -18.23
N ASP A 321 6.87 9.23 -17.03
CA ASP A 321 5.92 9.16 -15.92
C ASP A 321 4.63 9.95 -16.22
N ALA A 322 4.73 11.08 -16.91
CA ALA A 322 3.57 11.86 -17.35
C ALA A 322 2.66 11.09 -18.34
N GLN A 323 3.17 10.04 -18.96
CA GLN A 323 2.46 9.20 -19.93
C GLN A 323 2.16 7.80 -19.39
N ALA A 324 2.29 7.56 -18.08
CA ALA A 324 2.18 6.22 -17.49
C ALA A 324 0.90 5.47 -17.87
N ASP A 325 -0.25 6.15 -17.91
CA ASP A 325 -1.54 5.54 -18.30
C ASP A 325 -1.53 4.94 -19.73
N ALA A 326 -0.69 5.45 -20.64
CA ALA A 326 -0.57 4.92 -22.01
C ALA A 326 0.14 3.56 -22.07
N TYR A 327 0.95 3.23 -21.05
CA TYR A 327 1.71 1.99 -20.95
C TYR A 327 1.10 1.01 -19.93
N THR A 328 0.10 1.45 -19.17
CA THR A 328 -0.63 0.59 -18.24
C THR A 328 -1.43 -0.45 -19.01
N GLN A 329 -1.09 -1.72 -18.80
CA GLN A 329 -1.99 -2.81 -19.15
C GLN A 329 -3.05 -2.93 -18.05
N HIS A 330 -4.21 -2.29 -18.25
CA HIS A 330 -5.38 -2.50 -17.40
C HIS A 330 -5.95 -3.92 -17.61
N HIS A 331 -5.29 -4.93 -17.05
CA HIS A 331 -5.88 -6.26 -16.88
C HIS A 331 -6.87 -6.22 -15.70
N LEU A 332 -7.95 -5.46 -15.87
CA LEU A 332 -9.20 -5.67 -15.15
C LEU A 332 -9.98 -6.73 -15.94
N GLY A 333 -9.51 -7.97 -15.97
CA GLY A 333 -10.22 -9.00 -16.74
C GLY A 333 -9.58 -10.38 -16.78
N ASP A 334 -8.34 -10.51 -17.22
CA ASP A 334 -7.83 -11.84 -17.57
C ASP A 334 -6.80 -12.34 -16.57
N ILE A 335 -7.30 -13.00 -15.53
CA ILE A 335 -6.59 -14.14 -14.96
C ILE A 335 -7.22 -15.36 -15.65
N ALA A 336 -6.56 -15.83 -16.71
CA ALA A 336 -6.83 -17.15 -17.27
C ALA A 336 -6.54 -18.26 -16.25
#